data_AF-A0A1G3UH31-F1
#
_entry.id   AF-A0A1G3UH31-F1
#
_cell.length_a   1.000
_cell.length_b   1.000
_cell.length_c   1.000
_cell.angle_alpha   90.00
_cell.angle_beta   90.00
_cell.angle_gamma   90.00
#
_symmetry.space_group_name_H-M   'P 1'
#
loop_
_entity.id
_entity.type
_entity.pdbx_description
1 polymer ?
#
loop_
_entity_poly.entity_id
_entity_poly.type
_entity_poly.pdbx_seq_one_letter_code
_entity_poly.pdbx_strand_id
1 'polypeptide(L)'
;MLENSVWRQYNKENSFKEMIAKFCKMDLLDIIEDEKTLYGVLKAKLTKKELKLFAMDSAGLDDEQIKAAFECSDEELKNAKFKLYKKLKQDKTRLDFRASSLDEDDE
;
A
#
# COMPACT_ATOMS: atom_id res chain seq x y z
N MET A 1 4.33 -3.23 15.56
CA MET A 1 4.47 -4.32 14.58
C MET A 1 3.13 -4.64 13.92
N LEU A 2 3.14 -4.98 12.63
CA LEU A 2 1.95 -5.25 11.81
C LEU A 2 1.47 -6.71 11.87
N GLU A 3 1.72 -7.45 12.96
CA GLU A 3 1.62 -8.92 13.04
C GLU A 3 0.26 -9.49 12.62
N ASN A 4 -0.85 -8.78 12.87
CA ASN A 4 -2.20 -9.19 12.48
C ASN A 4 -2.75 -8.48 11.23
N SER A 5 -1.88 -7.84 10.45
CA SER A 5 -2.27 -7.11 9.24
C SER A 5 -2.43 -8.03 8.02
N VAL A 6 -3.18 -7.57 7.02
CA VAL A 6 -3.20 -8.22 5.69
C VAL A 6 -1.80 -8.20 5.06
N TRP A 7 -0.98 -7.20 5.39
CA TRP A 7 0.40 -7.11 4.93
C TRP A 7 1.23 -8.33 5.35
N ARG A 8 1.28 -8.65 6.65
CA ARG A 8 2.09 -9.75 7.20
C ARG A 8 1.62 -11.15 6.78
N GLN A 9 0.40 -11.28 6.25
CA GLN A 9 -0.07 -12.54 5.67
C GLN A 9 0.71 -12.92 4.40
N TYR A 10 1.17 -11.93 3.63
CA TYR A 10 1.88 -12.13 2.36
C TYR A 10 3.35 -11.72 2.43
N ASN A 11 3.68 -10.72 3.24
CA ASN A 11 5.01 -10.11 3.31
C ASN A 11 5.68 -10.40 4.65
N LYS A 12 6.47 -11.48 4.69
CA LYS A 12 7.27 -11.86 5.87
C LYS A 12 8.57 -11.08 5.94
N GLU A 13 9.26 -10.95 4.80
CA GLU A 13 10.59 -10.36 4.70
C GLU A 13 10.56 -8.91 4.17
N ASN A 14 9.57 -8.56 3.34
CA ASN A 14 9.48 -7.22 2.76
C ASN A 14 9.15 -6.16 3.82
N SER A 15 9.89 -5.05 3.77
CA SER A 15 9.58 -3.84 4.53
C SER A 15 8.37 -3.13 3.92
N PHE A 16 7.39 -2.82 4.76
CA PHE A 16 6.20 -2.10 4.32
C PHE A 16 6.53 -0.69 3.84
N LYS A 17 7.39 0.02 4.57
CA LYS A 17 7.83 1.37 4.24
C LYS A 17 8.56 1.43 2.90
N GLU A 18 9.46 0.48 2.63
CA GLU A 18 10.21 0.43 1.37
C GLU A 18 9.33 0.17 0.16
N MET A 19 8.35 -0.72 0.30
CA MET A 19 7.40 -0.98 -0.79
C MET A 19 6.54 0.25 -1.07
N ILE A 20 6.05 0.94 -0.03
CA ILE A 20 5.32 2.21 -0.21
C ILE A 20 6.19 3.25 -0.91
N ALA A 21 7.43 3.44 -0.48
CA ALA A 21 8.35 4.37 -1.13
C ALA A 21 8.53 4.06 -2.62
N LYS A 22 8.75 2.78 -2.94
CA LYS A 22 8.93 2.28 -4.30
C LYS A 22 7.69 2.53 -5.17
N PHE A 23 6.51 2.16 -4.69
CA PHE A 23 5.27 2.26 -5.48
C PHE A 23 4.76 3.69 -5.59
N CYS A 24 4.91 4.49 -4.53
CA CYS A 24 4.54 5.91 -4.52
C CYS A 24 5.59 6.79 -5.22
N LYS A 25 6.79 6.27 -5.51
CA LYS A 25 7.96 7.03 -6.01
C LYS A 25 8.30 8.21 -5.09
N MET A 26 8.48 7.91 -3.81
CA MET A 26 8.83 8.87 -2.77
C MET A 26 10.15 8.45 -2.12
N ASP A 27 10.84 9.42 -1.51
CA ASP A 27 12.02 9.12 -0.71
C ASP A 27 11.61 8.40 0.59
N LEU A 28 12.43 7.46 1.05
CA LEU A 28 12.23 6.76 2.30
C LEU A 28 12.28 7.70 3.52
N LEU A 29 13.10 8.75 3.45
CA LEU A 29 13.23 9.76 4.50
C LEU A 29 11.98 10.60 4.63
N ASP A 30 11.28 10.84 3.52
CA ASP A 30 10.07 11.65 3.50
C ASP A 30 8.85 10.90 4.06
N ILE A 31 8.89 9.57 4.14
CA ILE A 31 7.73 8.74 4.53
C ILE A 31 7.68 8.57 6.04
N ILE A 32 6.46 8.56 6.59
CA ILE A 32 6.16 8.22 7.99
C ILE A 32 6.98 7.00 8.45
N GLU A 33 7.77 7.18 9.51
CA GLU A 33 8.66 6.16 10.03
C GLU A 33 7.93 5.05 10.78
N ASP A 34 6.93 5.41 11.59
CA ASP A 34 6.14 4.44 12.34
C ASP A 34 5.26 3.61 11.39
N GLU A 35 5.60 2.33 11.23
CA GLU A 35 4.89 1.40 10.35
C GLU A 35 3.40 1.28 10.69
N LYS A 36 3.03 1.40 11.98
CA LYS A 36 1.64 1.28 12.40
C LYS A 36 0.82 2.48 11.94
N THR A 37 1.36 3.68 12.08
CA THR A 37 0.78 4.92 11.59
C THR A 37 0.70 4.91 10.07
N LEU A 38 1.80 4.59 9.38
CA LEU A 38 1.81 4.49 7.92
C LEU A 38 0.77 3.49 7.41
N TYR A 39 0.65 2.33 8.06
CA TYR A 39 -0.36 1.33 7.70
C TYR A 39 -1.78 1.82 7.98
N GLY A 40 -1.99 2.57 9.07
CA GLY A 40 -3.25 3.23 9.38
C GLY A 40 -3.70 4.20 8.30
N VAL A 41 -2.79 5.07 7.85
CA VAL A 41 -3.03 6.01 6.74
C VAL A 41 -3.37 5.24 5.47
N LEU A 42 -2.60 4.20 5.13
CA LEU A 42 -2.88 3.38 3.95
C LEU A 42 -4.27 2.74 4.02
N LYS A 43 -4.66 2.23 5.20
CA LYS A 43 -5.98 1.65 5.45
C LYS A 43 -7.12 2.64 5.27
N ALA A 44 -6.89 3.92 5.57
CA ALA A 44 -7.89 4.98 5.39
C ALA A 44 -8.04 5.39 3.92
N LYS A 45 -6.97 5.29 3.11
CA LYS A 45 -6.97 5.70 1.69
C LYS A 45 -7.35 4.56 0.73
N LEU A 46 -7.04 3.31 1.11
CA LEU A 46 -7.31 2.13 0.31
C LEU A 46 -8.51 1.35 0.85
N THR A 47 -9.32 0.82 -0.07
CA THR A 47 -10.32 -0.18 0.28
C THR A 47 -9.68 -1.50 0.71
N LYS A 48 -10.43 -2.37 1.39
CA LYS A 48 -9.94 -3.70 1.80
C LYS A 48 -9.41 -4.54 0.63
N LYS A 49 -10.03 -4.42 -0.56
CA LYS A 49 -9.58 -5.11 -1.77
C LYS A 49 -8.28 -4.53 -2.30
N GLU A 50 -8.15 -3.20 -2.36
CA GLU A 50 -6.93 -2.50 -2.78
C GLU A 50 -5.76 -2.81 -1.83
N LEU A 51 -5.99 -2.82 -0.52
CA LEU A 51 -4.98 -3.14 0.47
C LEU A 51 -4.48 -4.58 0.34
N LYS A 52 -5.40 -5.53 0.12
CA LYS A 52 -5.05 -6.93 -0.12
C LYS A 52 -4.29 -7.09 -1.44
N LEU A 53 -4.73 -6.41 -2.50
CA LEU A 53 -4.05 -6.41 -3.79
C LEU A 53 -2.62 -5.88 -3.66
N PHE A 54 -2.45 -4.74 -2.97
CA PHE A 54 -1.14 -4.17 -2.71
C PHE A 54 -0.23 -5.13 -1.93
N ALA A 55 -0.75 -5.80 -0.90
CA ALA A 55 0.01 -6.77 -0.11
C ALA A 55 0.44 -7.97 -0.95
N MET A 56 -0.45 -8.54 -1.78
CA MET A 56 -0.13 -9.68 -2.64
C MET A 56 0.87 -9.30 -3.74
N ASP A 57 0.68 -8.15 -4.38
CA ASP A 57 1.58 -7.66 -5.44
C ASP A 57 2.97 -7.30 -4.90
N SER A 58 3.03 -6.68 -3.72
CA SER A 58 4.31 -6.38 -3.05
C SER A 58 5.06 -7.64 -2.61
N ALA A 59 4.34 -8.73 -2.32
CA ALA A 59 4.92 -10.03 -2.02
C ALA A 59 5.39 -10.78 -3.28
N GLY A 60 5.20 -10.22 -4.47
CA GLY A 60 5.60 -10.82 -5.74
C GLY A 60 4.75 -12.02 -6.15
N LEU A 61 3.50 -12.12 -5.69
CA LEU A 61 2.59 -13.16 -6.16
C LEU A 61 2.26 -12.94 -7.64
N ASP A 62 2.18 -14.04 -8.39
CA ASP A 62 1.80 -14.02 -9.80
C ASP A 62 0.35 -13.56 -10.00
N ASP A 63 0.11 -12.95 -11.17
CA ASP A 63 -1.21 -12.45 -11.56
C ASP A 63 -2.28 -13.55 -11.51
N GLU A 64 -1.92 -14.80 -11.81
CA GLU A 64 -2.84 -15.94 -11.69
C GLU A 64 -3.28 -16.22 -10.25
N GLN A 65 -2.37 -16.14 -9.29
CA GLN A 65 -2.69 -16.32 -7.87
C GLN A 65 -3.55 -15.17 -7.34
N ILE A 66 -3.25 -13.95 -7.79
CA ILE A 66 -4.04 -12.77 -7.43
C ILE A 66 -5.44 -12.89 -8.04
N LYS A 67 -5.58 -13.23 -9.32
CA LYS A 67 -6.89 -13.47 -9.97
C LYS A 67 -7.69 -14.51 -9.23
N ALA A 68 -7.10 -15.65 -8.88
CA ALA A 68 -7.78 -16.69 -8.12
C ALA A 68 -8.26 -16.21 -6.74
N ALA A 69 -7.46 -15.39 -6.04
CA ALA A 69 -7.82 -14.86 -4.72
C ALA A 69 -8.88 -13.75 -4.74
N PHE A 70 -9.13 -13.15 -5.90
CA PHE A 70 -10.12 -12.10 -6.12
C PHE A 70 -11.28 -12.53 -7.02
N GLU A 71 -11.23 -13.75 -7.55
CA GLU A 71 -12.18 -14.33 -8.50
C GLU A 71 -12.47 -13.38 -9.67
N CYS A 72 -11.42 -12.81 -10.25
CA CYS A 72 -11.52 -11.79 -11.30
C CYS A 72 -10.76 -12.17 -12.58
N SER A 73 -11.16 -11.57 -13.69
CA SER A 73 -10.50 -11.71 -14.99
C SER A 73 -9.20 -10.90 -15.08
N ASP A 74 -8.39 -11.18 -16.12
CA ASP A 74 -7.17 -10.42 -16.42
C ASP A 74 -7.41 -8.92 -16.61
N GLU A 75 -8.50 -8.55 -17.28
CA GLU A 75 -8.85 -7.15 -17.49
C GLU A 75 -9.24 -6.47 -16.16
N GLU A 76 -10.00 -7.16 -15.32
CA GLU A 76 -10.39 -6.65 -14.01
C GLU A 76 -9.18 -6.49 -13.08
N LEU A 77 -8.28 -7.47 -13.06
CA LEU A 77 -7.04 -7.37 -12.28
C LEU A 77 -6.18 -6.21 -12.77
N LYS A 78 -5.96 -6.10 -14.08
CA LYS A 78 -5.19 -5.01 -14.68
C LYS A 78 -5.78 -3.64 -14.36
N ASN A 79 -7.11 -3.53 -14.43
CA ASN A 79 -7.83 -2.31 -14.05
C ASN A 79 -7.72 -2.00 -12.55
N ALA A 80 -7.79 -3.02 -11.68
CA ALA A 80 -7.64 -2.85 -10.25
C ALA A 80 -6.22 -2.40 -9.87
N LYS A 81 -5.18 -3.04 -10.43
CA LYS A 81 -3.78 -2.63 -10.26
C LYS A 81 -3.55 -1.21 -10.78
N PHE A 82 -4.06 -0.89 -11.96
CA PHE A 82 -3.94 0.45 -12.53
C PHE A 82 -4.57 1.51 -11.62
N LYS A 83 -5.80 1.29 -11.14
CA LYS A 83 -6.48 2.22 -10.22
C LYS A 83 -5.72 2.38 -8.91
N LEU A 84 -5.27 1.28 -8.31
CA LEU A 84 -4.45 1.28 -7.09
C LEU A 84 -3.18 2.11 -7.27
N TYR A 85 -2.37 1.81 -8.28
CA TYR A 85 -1.09 2.51 -8.50
C TYR A 85 -1.28 3.95 -8.96
N LYS A 86 -2.34 4.23 -9.71
CA LYS A 86 -2.71 5.61 -10.03
C LYS A 86 -3.04 6.39 -8.76
N LYS A 87 -3.82 5.81 -7.84
CA LYS A 87 -4.16 6.43 -6.55
C LYS A 87 -2.92 6.66 -5.68
N LEU A 88 -2.05 5.66 -5.52
CA LEU A 88 -0.81 5.79 -4.73
C LEU A 88 0.15 6.87 -5.27
N LYS A 89 0.07 7.18 -6.57
CA LYS A 89 0.86 8.25 -7.20
C LYS A 89 0.20 9.62 -7.18
N GLN A 90 -1.05 9.74 -6.71
CA GLN A 90 -1.71 11.05 -6.59
C GLN A 90 -1.05 11.85 -5.48
N ASP A 91 -0.80 13.15 -5.74
CA ASP A 91 -0.14 14.03 -4.77
C ASP A 91 -0.86 14.08 -3.43
N LYS A 92 -2.20 14.08 -3.43
CA LYS A 92 -2.97 14.03 -2.17
C LYS A 92 -2.59 12.82 -1.32
N THR A 93 -2.56 11.64 -1.92
CA THR A 93 -2.20 10.39 -1.24
C THR A 93 -0.73 10.36 -0.81
N ARG A 94 0.17 10.93 -1.63
CA ARG A 94 1.59 11.07 -1.27
C ARG A 94 1.79 12.02 -0.10
N LEU A 95 1.08 13.14 -0.07
CA LEU A 95 1.09 14.07 1.05
C LEU A 95 0.69 13.33 2.32
N ASP A 96 -0.40 12.57 2.32
CA ASP A 96 -0.82 11.81 3.50
C ASP A 96 0.24 10.82 4.02
N PHE A 97 1.16 10.35 3.18
CA PHE A 97 2.24 9.44 3.57
C PHE A 97 3.51 10.14 4.04
N ARG A 98 3.62 11.46 3.87
CA ARG A 98 4.79 12.21 4.33
C ARG A 98 4.81 12.30 5.84
N ALA A 99 5.99 12.17 6.43
CA ALA A 99 6.18 12.35 7.87
C ALA A 99 5.72 13.74 8.34
N SER A 100 5.99 14.78 7.53
CA SER A 100 5.60 16.17 7.79
C SER A 100 4.08 16.38 7.93
N SER A 101 3.27 15.44 7.45
CA SER A 101 1.82 15.54 7.45
C SER A 101 1.21 15.11 8.78
N LEU A 102 2.02 14.55 9.69
CA LEU A 102 1.64 14.25 11.06
C LEU A 102 1.84 15.45 11.99
N ASP A 103 2.62 16.45 11.56
CA ASP A 103 2.94 17.64 12.36
C ASP A 103 1.87 18.76 12.25
N GLU A 104 0.86 18.60 11.38
CA GLU A 104 -0.18 19.63 11.15
C GLU A 104 -1.39 19.54 12.12
N ASP A 105 -1.43 18.58 13.05
CA ASP A 105 -2.55 18.35 13.99
C ASP A 105 -2.29 18.85 15.44
N ASP A 106 -1.22 19.63 15.69
CA ASP A 106 -0.82 20.10 17.04
C ASP A 106 -0.84 21.65 17.21
N GLU A 107 -1.77 22.35 16.55
CA GLU A 107 -2.02 23.80 16.78
C GLU A 107 -3.48 24.14 17.13
#